data_AF-A0A1I8H7X8-F1
#
_entry.id   AF-A0A1I8H7X8-F1
#
_cell.length_a   1.000
_cell.length_b   1.000
_cell.length_c   1.000
_cell.angle_alpha   90.00
_cell.angle_beta   90.00
_cell.angle_gamma   90.00
#
_symmetry.space_group_name_H-M   'P 1'
#
loop_
_entity.id
_entity.type
_entity.pdbx_description
1 polymer ?
#
loop_
_entity_poly.entity_id
_entity_poly.type
_entity_poly.pdbx_seq_one_letter_code
_entity_poly.pdbx_strand_id
1 'polypeptide(L)'
;MHRFLIPKELKILVETARRSCLKKPDLFRRGGYHRDLQEIRWLLDNVESWNAESRISSVSAYSILEAIVLFFDCLPDSLFPSQLYSTIMDASKSFKNSLEIYNCLPEINANVFVYLITFLKLVHSHSSENDTDLPLFADTFADVLIKPPAALSLSQIPKSDRDSKRKFLGYFLANDVSHLFQIDLLLTRDEYPLLARHLVRTGTN
;
A
#
# COMPACT_ATOMS: atom_id res chain seq x y z
N MET A 1 -10.11 20.78 12.19
CA MET A 1 -8.87 19.99 12.20
C MET A 1 -9.25 18.61 11.69
N HIS A 2 -9.04 18.33 10.40
CA HIS A 2 -9.40 17.05 9.80
C HIS A 2 -8.52 15.95 10.43
N ARG A 3 -9.14 14.93 11.02
CA ARG A 3 -8.40 13.81 11.60
C ARG A 3 -7.95 12.93 10.44
N PHE A 4 -6.65 12.76 10.27
CA PHE A 4 -6.11 11.74 9.38
C PHE A 4 -6.50 10.36 9.96
N LEU A 5 -7.54 9.76 9.41
CA LEU A 5 -8.09 8.48 9.88
C LEU A 5 -7.43 7.35 9.10
N ILE A 6 -6.81 6.42 9.83
CA ILE A 6 -6.29 5.16 9.31
C ILE A 6 -6.83 4.04 10.20
N PRO A 7 -7.36 2.93 9.62
CA PRO A 7 -7.76 1.77 10.39
C PRO A 7 -6.63 1.32 11.32
N LYS A 8 -6.96 1.08 12.59
CA LYS A 8 -5.94 0.77 13.62
C LYS A 8 -5.13 -0.47 13.24
N GLU A 9 -5.77 -1.42 12.57
CA GLU A 9 -5.20 -2.71 12.16
C GLU A 9 -4.11 -2.50 11.12
N LEU A 10 -4.42 -1.73 10.06
CA LEU A 10 -3.44 -1.36 9.04
C LEU A 10 -2.29 -0.57 9.65
N LYS A 11 -2.60 0.37 10.56
CA LYS A 11 -1.57 1.16 11.25
C LYS A 11 -0.62 0.25 12.05
N ILE A 12 -1.13 -0.70 12.83
CA ILE A 12 -0.30 -1.64 13.60
C ILE A 12 0.62 -2.43 12.66
N LEU A 13 0.09 -2.98 11.57
CA LEU A 13 0.87 -3.78 10.61
C LEU A 13 1.98 -2.95 9.95
N VAL A 14 1.64 -1.77 9.43
CA VAL A 14 2.58 -0.88 8.75
C VAL A 14 3.67 -0.38 9.71
N GLU A 15 3.29 0.08 10.90
CA GLU A 15 4.27 0.57 11.88
C GLU A 15 5.19 -0.54 12.40
N THR A 16 4.67 -1.76 12.58
CA THR A 16 5.50 -2.93 12.92
C THR A 16 6.47 -3.27 11.80
N ALA A 17 6.00 -3.25 10.55
CA ALA A 17 6.82 -3.54 9.38
C ALA A 17 7.94 -2.50 9.19
N ARG A 18 7.64 -1.21 9.41
CA ARG A 18 8.63 -0.13 9.32
C ARG A 18 9.79 -0.29 10.29
N ARG A 19 9.52 -0.79 11.50
CA ARG A 19 10.57 -0.94 12.53
C ARG A 19 11.45 -2.17 12.32
N SER A 20 10.93 -3.22 11.67
CA SER A 20 11.56 -4.55 11.71
C SER A 20 11.81 -5.21 10.34
N CYS A 21 11.14 -4.76 9.27
CA CYS A 21 11.15 -5.46 7.99
C CYS A 21 11.98 -4.78 6.90
N LEU A 22 12.23 -3.46 6.96
CA LEU A 22 12.70 -2.65 5.81
C LEU A 22 13.97 -3.17 5.12
N LYS A 23 14.87 -3.84 5.84
CA LYS A 23 16.16 -4.33 5.33
C LYS A 23 16.20 -5.84 5.08
N LYS A 24 15.06 -6.54 5.24
CA LYS A 24 15.01 -7.98 5.01
C LYS A 24 14.99 -8.26 3.49
N PRO A 25 15.71 -9.27 2.99
CA PRO A 25 15.67 -9.61 1.58
C PRO A 25 14.32 -10.23 1.19
N ASP A 26 14.00 -10.21 -0.10
CA ASP A 26 12.84 -10.86 -0.71
C ASP A 26 11.48 -10.36 -0.20
N LEU A 27 11.39 -9.10 0.25
CA LEU A 27 10.11 -8.51 0.64
C LEU A 27 9.12 -8.58 -0.52
N PHE A 28 7.88 -8.97 -0.24
CA PHE A 28 6.79 -9.18 -1.20
C PHE A 28 7.03 -10.25 -2.30
N ARG A 29 8.22 -10.88 -2.34
CA ARG A 29 8.49 -12.03 -3.23
C ARG A 29 8.19 -13.36 -2.55
N ARG A 30 8.24 -13.38 -1.22
CA ARG A 30 8.00 -14.56 -0.39
C ARG A 30 6.72 -14.39 0.43
N GLY A 31 5.87 -15.42 0.39
CA GLY A 31 4.73 -15.56 1.29
C GLY A 31 5.16 -15.83 2.74
N GLY A 32 4.38 -15.33 3.67
CA GLY A 32 4.42 -15.64 5.08
C GLY A 32 3.91 -17.04 5.41
N TYR A 33 3.96 -17.36 6.70
CA TYR A 33 3.53 -18.64 7.22
C TYR A 33 2.05 -18.59 7.59
N HIS A 34 1.26 -19.59 7.20
CA HIS A 34 -0.16 -19.64 7.51
C HIS A 34 -0.48 -19.49 9.01
N ARG A 35 0.34 -20.11 9.89
CA ARG A 35 0.21 -19.97 11.34
C ARG A 35 0.36 -18.52 11.80
N ASP A 36 1.37 -17.83 11.28
CA ASP A 36 1.64 -16.44 11.58
C ASP A 36 0.47 -15.55 11.15
N LEU A 37 -0.09 -15.79 9.95
CA LEU A 37 -1.24 -15.03 9.45
C LEU A 37 -2.48 -15.20 10.34
N GLN A 38 -2.72 -16.43 10.83
CA GLN A 38 -3.79 -16.70 11.79
C GLN A 38 -3.55 -15.99 13.14
N GLU A 39 -2.32 -16.00 13.64
CA GLU A 39 -1.95 -15.30 14.87
C GLU A 39 -2.10 -13.79 14.72
N ILE A 40 -1.58 -13.20 13.64
CA ILE A 40 -1.72 -11.78 13.33
C ILE A 40 -3.20 -11.39 13.32
N ARG A 41 -4.05 -12.12 12.59
CA ARG A 41 -5.50 -11.85 12.57
C ARG A 41 -6.10 -11.90 13.96
N TRP A 42 -5.82 -12.95 14.72
CA TRP A 42 -6.33 -13.09 16.08
C TRP A 42 -5.89 -11.93 16.99
N LEU A 43 -4.64 -11.48 16.88
CA LEU A 43 -4.11 -10.34 17.63
C LEU A 43 -4.81 -9.04 17.27
N LEU A 44 -5.03 -8.78 15.98
CA LEU A 44 -5.71 -7.58 15.51
C LEU A 44 -7.19 -7.54 15.95
N ASP A 45 -7.85 -8.70 15.98
CA ASP A 45 -9.26 -8.83 16.33
C ASP A 45 -9.52 -8.77 17.85
N ASN A 46 -8.62 -9.34 18.67
CA ASN A 46 -8.92 -9.65 20.08
C ASN A 46 -8.05 -8.92 21.11
N VAL A 47 -6.99 -8.21 20.70
CA VAL A 47 -6.00 -7.64 21.63
C VAL A 47 -5.95 -6.13 21.50
N GLU A 48 -5.68 -5.44 22.62
CA GLU A 48 -5.41 -4.01 22.62
C GLU A 48 -4.20 -3.67 21.74
N SER A 49 -4.26 -2.53 21.04
CA SER A 49 -3.31 -2.16 20.00
C SER A 49 -1.84 -2.24 20.41
N TRP A 50 -1.49 -1.77 21.61
CA TRP A 50 -0.10 -1.75 22.09
C TRP A 50 0.48 -3.17 22.30
N ASN A 51 -0.35 -4.10 22.77
CA ASN A 51 0.06 -5.47 23.04
C ASN A 51 0.07 -6.30 21.74
N ALA A 52 -0.87 -6.02 20.83
CA ALA A 52 -0.86 -6.59 19.49
C ALA A 52 0.43 -6.22 18.73
N GLU A 53 0.82 -4.95 18.73
CA GLU A 53 2.05 -4.46 18.07
C GLU A 53 3.31 -5.15 18.61
N SER A 54 3.46 -5.25 19.93
CA SER A 54 4.59 -5.93 20.55
C SER A 54 4.67 -7.40 20.14
N ARG A 55 3.54 -8.13 20.11
CA ARG A 55 3.52 -9.53 19.72
C ARG A 55 3.76 -9.74 18.22
N ILE A 56 3.13 -8.92 17.37
CA ILE A 56 3.32 -8.98 15.91
C ILE A 56 4.79 -8.70 15.56
N SER A 57 5.51 -7.88 16.33
CA SER A 57 6.94 -7.62 16.09
C SER A 57 7.85 -8.86 16.19
N SER A 58 7.39 -9.92 16.84
CA SER A 58 8.11 -11.21 16.92
C SER A 58 7.79 -12.16 15.77
N VAL A 59 6.79 -11.83 14.94
CA VAL A 59 6.35 -12.63 13.80
C VAL A 59 7.27 -12.39 12.60
N SER A 60 7.32 -13.34 11.66
CA SER A 60 8.13 -13.20 10.45
C SER A 60 7.75 -11.96 9.64
N ALA A 61 8.77 -11.23 9.16
CA ALA A 61 8.57 -10.08 8.28
C ALA A 61 7.71 -10.40 7.05
N TYR A 62 7.87 -11.58 6.45
CA TYR A 62 7.09 -12.03 5.29
C TYR A 62 5.61 -12.16 5.63
N SER A 63 5.29 -12.70 6.80
CA SER A 63 3.91 -12.82 7.29
C SER A 63 3.28 -11.47 7.61
N ILE A 64 4.04 -10.53 8.18
CA ILE A 64 3.54 -9.17 8.43
C ILE A 64 3.21 -8.46 7.11
N LEU A 65 4.10 -8.54 6.11
CA LEU A 65 3.87 -7.92 4.80
C LEU A 65 2.73 -8.58 4.02
N GLU A 66 2.62 -9.91 4.06
CA GLU A 66 1.48 -10.62 3.46
C GLU A 66 0.17 -10.26 4.17
N ALA A 67 0.17 -10.09 5.49
CA ALA A 67 -1.00 -9.62 6.22
C ALA A 67 -1.45 -8.21 5.78
N ILE A 68 -0.53 -7.32 5.37
CA ILE A 68 -0.89 -6.03 4.78
C ILE A 68 -1.58 -6.22 3.43
N VAL A 69 -1.07 -7.11 2.56
CA VAL A 69 -1.71 -7.43 1.27
C VAL A 69 -3.11 -8.01 1.50
N LEU A 70 -3.22 -8.98 2.42
CA LEU A 70 -4.50 -9.61 2.78
C LEU A 70 -5.49 -8.64 3.42
N PHE A 71 -5.02 -7.63 4.17
CA PHE A 71 -5.89 -6.59 4.71
C PHE A 71 -6.66 -5.89 3.58
N PHE A 72 -5.97 -5.52 2.49
CA PHE A 72 -6.60 -4.92 1.33
C PHE A 72 -7.45 -5.91 0.52
N ASP A 73 -6.98 -7.15 0.39
CA ASP A 73 -7.71 -8.17 -0.35
C ASP A 73 -9.02 -8.57 0.34
N CYS A 74 -9.07 -8.52 1.67
CA CYS A 74 -10.25 -8.90 2.45
C CYS A 74 -11.25 -7.75 2.69
N LEU A 75 -11.02 -6.55 2.15
CA LEU A 75 -11.97 -5.45 2.32
C LEU A 75 -13.32 -5.80 1.65
N PRO A 76 -14.47 -5.45 2.28
CA PRO A 76 -15.79 -5.67 1.67
C PRO A 76 -15.94 -4.98 0.30
N ASP A 77 -15.42 -3.76 0.20
CA ASP A 77 -15.21 -3.01 -1.04
C ASP A 77 -13.71 -2.73 -1.18
N SER A 78 -13.15 -2.89 -2.38
CA SER A 78 -11.74 -2.58 -2.63
C SER A 78 -11.43 -1.11 -2.33
N LEU A 79 -10.17 -0.81 -2.00
CA LEU A 79 -9.75 0.53 -1.63
C LEU A 79 -10.15 1.59 -2.67
N PHE A 80 -10.08 1.24 -3.95
CA PHE A 80 -10.76 1.98 -5.00
C PHE A 80 -12.15 1.38 -5.20
N PRO A 81 -13.24 2.12 -4.92
CA PRO A 81 -14.60 1.61 -5.12
C PRO A 81 -14.81 1.09 -6.54
N SER A 82 -15.50 -0.04 -6.69
CA SER A 82 -15.65 -0.72 -7.98
C SER A 82 -16.31 0.13 -9.07
N GLN A 83 -17.08 1.16 -8.68
CA GLN A 83 -17.67 2.14 -9.59
C GLN A 83 -16.62 2.97 -10.33
N LEU A 84 -15.40 3.09 -9.80
CA LEU A 84 -14.28 3.77 -10.44
C LEU A 84 -13.47 2.85 -11.37
N TYR A 85 -13.75 1.55 -11.41
CA TYR A 85 -12.93 0.55 -12.10
C TYR A 85 -12.65 0.91 -13.56
N SER A 86 -13.70 1.16 -14.36
CA SER A 86 -13.53 1.52 -15.78
C SER A 86 -12.79 2.84 -15.96
N THR A 87 -13.12 3.84 -15.14
CA THR A 87 -12.50 5.17 -15.19
C THR A 87 -11.01 5.11 -14.86
N ILE A 88 -10.59 4.20 -13.96
CA ILE A 88 -9.19 3.95 -13.64
C ILE A 88 -8.44 3.39 -14.87
N MET A 89 -9.06 2.49 -15.65
CA MET A 89 -8.44 1.95 -16.86
C MET A 89 -8.15 3.04 -17.91
N ASP A 90 -9.01 4.06 -17.99
CA ASP A 90 -8.80 5.21 -18.85
C ASP A 90 -7.81 6.22 -18.26
N ALA A 91 -7.85 6.42 -16.94
CA ALA A 91 -6.96 7.33 -16.23
C ALA A 91 -5.51 6.84 -16.21
N SER A 92 -5.27 5.54 -16.35
CA SER A 92 -3.92 4.94 -16.37
C SER A 92 -3.07 5.33 -17.59
N LYS A 93 -3.57 6.20 -18.47
CA LYS A 93 -2.84 6.77 -19.61
C LYS A 93 -1.91 7.93 -19.21
N SER A 94 -2.16 8.59 -18.08
CA SER A 94 -1.32 9.67 -17.59
C SER A 94 -1.39 9.82 -16.06
N PHE A 95 -0.33 10.33 -15.45
CA PHE A 95 -0.33 10.63 -14.01
C PHE A 95 -1.38 11.70 -13.67
N LYS A 96 -1.54 12.73 -14.52
CA LYS A 96 -2.55 13.78 -14.31
C LYS A 96 -3.96 13.20 -14.15
N ASN A 97 -4.37 12.32 -15.06
CA ASN A 97 -5.70 11.72 -14.98
C ASN A 97 -5.82 10.79 -13.77
N SER A 98 -4.74 10.06 -13.45
CA SER A 98 -4.71 9.20 -12.26
C SER A 98 -4.88 10.02 -10.97
N LEU A 99 -4.30 11.22 -10.92
CA LEU A 99 -4.44 12.15 -9.81
C LEU A 99 -5.87 12.68 -9.65
N GLU A 100 -6.58 12.93 -10.75
CA GLU A 100 -8.00 13.33 -10.71
C GLU A 100 -8.85 12.24 -10.04
N ILE A 101 -8.58 10.96 -10.31
CA ILE A 101 -9.27 9.85 -9.62
C ILE A 101 -8.98 9.87 -8.12
N TYR A 102 -7.72 10.06 -7.73
CA TYR A 102 -7.35 10.16 -6.31
C TYR A 102 -8.11 11.29 -5.60
N ASN A 103 -8.22 12.46 -6.22
CA ASN A 103 -8.92 13.62 -5.64
C ASN A 103 -10.44 13.41 -5.50
N CYS A 104 -11.01 12.43 -6.20
CA CYS A 104 -12.42 12.05 -6.08
C CYS A 104 -12.67 10.93 -5.06
N LEU A 105 -11.63 10.36 -4.44
CA LEU A 105 -11.80 9.31 -3.45
C LEU A 105 -12.49 9.85 -2.18
N PRO A 106 -13.29 9.02 -1.50
CA PRO A 106 -13.67 9.30 -0.12
C PRO A 106 -12.44 9.56 0.75
N GLU A 107 -12.54 10.49 1.70
CA GLU A 107 -11.42 10.94 2.54
C GLU A 107 -10.65 9.77 3.18
N ILE A 108 -11.37 8.77 3.72
CA ILE A 108 -10.76 7.59 4.35
C ILE A 108 -9.97 6.74 3.33
N ASN A 109 -10.50 6.54 2.12
CA ASN A 109 -9.84 5.78 1.06
C ASN A 109 -8.59 6.52 0.55
N ALA A 110 -8.69 7.84 0.38
CA ALA A 110 -7.57 8.69 -0.01
C ALA A 110 -6.44 8.60 1.03
N ASN A 111 -6.76 8.77 2.31
CA ASN A 111 -5.80 8.68 3.42
C ASN A 111 -5.10 7.31 3.46
N VAL A 112 -5.87 6.22 3.37
CA VAL A 112 -5.33 4.85 3.39
C VAL A 112 -4.45 4.57 2.18
N PHE A 113 -4.87 5.01 0.98
CA PHE A 113 -4.08 4.84 -0.23
C PHE A 113 -2.73 5.54 -0.14
N VAL A 114 -2.76 6.82 0.24
CA VAL A 114 -1.55 7.63 0.36
C VAL A 114 -0.66 7.08 1.48
N TYR A 115 -1.22 6.66 2.63
CA TYR A 115 -0.46 5.98 3.69
C TYR A 115 0.27 4.72 3.19
N LEU A 116 -0.40 3.88 2.40
CA LEU A 116 0.23 2.71 1.76
C LEU A 116 1.34 3.12 0.78
N ILE A 117 1.09 4.08 -0.12
CA ILE A 117 2.10 4.54 -1.09
C ILE A 117 3.36 5.05 -0.39
N THR A 118 3.21 5.79 0.71
CA THR A 118 4.36 6.26 1.51
C THR A 118 5.11 5.12 2.15
N PHE A 119 4.40 4.13 2.72
CA PHE A 119 5.05 2.94 3.26
C PHE A 119 5.85 2.18 2.18
N LEU A 120 5.27 1.95 1.00
CA LEU A 120 5.95 1.24 -0.09
C LEU A 120 7.20 2.00 -0.59
N LYS A 121 7.13 3.34 -0.65
CA LYS A 121 8.30 4.16 -0.99
C LYS A 121 9.38 4.12 0.09
N LEU A 122 9.00 4.05 1.37
CA LEU A 122 9.94 3.87 2.48
C LEU A 122 10.61 2.49 2.44
N VAL A 123 9.89 1.44 2.03
CA VAL A 123 10.49 0.13 1.73
C VAL A 123 11.48 0.26 0.57
N HIS A 124 11.09 0.93 -0.51
CA HIS A 124 11.96 1.12 -1.69
C HIS A 124 13.21 1.95 -1.41
N SER A 125 13.18 2.86 -0.44
CA SER A 125 14.37 3.64 -0.06
C SER A 125 15.50 2.77 0.52
N HIS A 126 15.20 1.51 0.86
CA HIS A 126 16.14 0.48 1.29
C HIS A 126 16.37 -0.61 0.22
N SER A 127 16.06 -0.33 -1.04
CA SER A 127 16.16 -1.27 -2.17
C SER A 127 17.55 -1.90 -2.36
N SER A 128 18.61 -1.21 -1.95
CA SER A 128 19.98 -1.77 -1.95
C SER A 128 20.19 -2.91 -0.94
N GLU A 129 19.30 -3.06 0.05
CA GLU A 129 19.37 -4.08 1.11
C GLU A 129 18.26 -5.13 0.98
N ASN A 130 17.12 -4.77 0.40
CA ASN A 130 15.92 -5.62 0.36
C ASN A 130 15.49 -6.08 -1.05
N ASP A 131 16.20 -5.65 -2.11
CA ASP A 131 16.00 -6.03 -3.51
C ASP A 131 14.58 -5.74 -4.06
N THR A 132 13.90 -4.74 -3.49
CA THR A 132 12.59 -4.29 -3.96
C THR A 132 12.69 -3.28 -5.09
N ASP A 133 11.73 -3.37 -6.01
CA ASP A 133 11.57 -2.45 -7.14
C ASP A 133 10.10 -1.97 -7.24
N LEU A 134 9.87 -0.84 -7.91
CA LEU A 134 8.52 -0.28 -8.03
C LEU A 134 7.54 -1.20 -8.80
N PRO A 135 7.95 -1.86 -9.91
CA PRO A 135 7.10 -2.84 -10.59
C PRO A 135 6.59 -3.97 -9.70
N LEU A 136 7.41 -4.50 -8.79
CA LEU A 136 7.03 -5.53 -7.83
C LEU A 136 5.85 -5.08 -6.97
N PHE A 137 5.89 -3.84 -6.45
CA PHE A 137 4.77 -3.31 -5.67
C PHE A 137 3.52 -3.13 -6.52
N ALA A 138 3.68 -2.62 -7.74
CA ALA A 138 2.55 -2.47 -8.66
C ALA A 138 1.89 -3.83 -8.96
N ASP A 139 2.69 -4.88 -9.20
CA ASP A 139 2.21 -6.24 -9.41
C ASP A 139 1.55 -6.84 -8.17
N THR A 140 2.08 -6.57 -6.99
CA THR A 140 1.56 -7.12 -5.72
C THR A 140 0.24 -6.47 -5.32
N PHE A 141 0.11 -5.16 -5.48
CA PHE A 141 -0.99 -4.39 -4.91
C PHE A 141 -2.10 -4.02 -5.90
N ALA A 142 -1.84 -3.97 -7.21
CA ALA A 142 -2.83 -3.51 -8.18
C ALA A 142 -4.16 -4.29 -8.12
N ASP A 143 -4.11 -5.60 -7.98
CA ASP A 143 -5.29 -6.47 -7.99
C ASP A 143 -6.06 -6.46 -6.66
N VAL A 144 -5.39 -6.22 -5.52
CA VAL A 144 -6.06 -6.14 -4.22
C VAL A 144 -6.66 -4.74 -3.97
N LEU A 145 -6.06 -3.69 -4.55
CA LEU A 145 -6.54 -2.31 -4.42
C LEU A 145 -7.66 -1.95 -5.41
N ILE A 146 -7.63 -2.52 -6.62
CA ILE A 146 -8.56 -2.19 -7.70
C ILE A 146 -9.19 -3.49 -8.22
N LYS A 147 -10.39 -3.79 -7.70
CA LYS A 147 -11.14 -5.00 -8.06
C LYS A 147 -12.23 -4.67 -9.09
N PRO A 148 -12.46 -5.56 -10.06
CA PRO A 148 -13.61 -5.43 -10.96
C PRO A 148 -14.92 -5.50 -10.17
N PRO A 149 -15.99 -4.83 -10.62
CA PRO A 149 -17.33 -5.04 -10.08
C PRO A 149 -17.71 -6.54 -10.09
N ALA A 150 -18.33 -7.03 -9.01
CA ALA A 150 -18.70 -8.43 -8.86
C ALA A 150 -19.64 -8.97 -9.98
N ALA A 151 -20.38 -8.08 -10.64
CA ALA A 151 -21.26 -8.42 -11.75
C ALA A 151 -20.50 -8.70 -13.07
N LEU A 152 -19.24 -8.30 -13.20
CA LEU A 152 -18.43 -8.57 -14.38
C LEU A 152 -17.90 -10.01 -14.35
N SER A 153 -18.15 -10.76 -15.41
CA SER A 153 -17.59 -12.10 -15.55
C SER A 153 -16.08 -12.01 -15.83
N LEU A 154 -15.30 -12.95 -15.29
CA LEU A 154 -13.84 -12.99 -15.50
C LEU A 154 -13.45 -13.04 -16.99
N SER A 155 -14.27 -13.67 -17.83
CA SER A 155 -14.08 -13.73 -19.29
C SER A 155 -14.30 -12.39 -20.00
N GLN A 156 -14.98 -11.44 -19.35
CA GLN A 156 -15.28 -10.11 -19.89
C GLN A 156 -14.20 -9.08 -19.53
N ILE A 157 -13.32 -9.38 -18.57
CA ILE A 157 -12.27 -8.47 -18.14
C ILE A 157 -11.16 -8.47 -19.20
N PRO A 158 -10.87 -7.34 -19.88
CA PRO A 158 -9.77 -7.26 -20.82
C PRO A 158 -8.43 -7.58 -20.14
N LYS A 159 -7.58 -8.35 -20.82
CA LYS A 159 -6.22 -8.63 -20.32
C LYS A 159 -5.40 -7.35 -20.09
N SER A 160 -5.69 -6.30 -20.85
CA SER A 160 -5.07 -4.98 -20.72
C SER A 160 -5.39 -4.29 -19.40
N ASP A 161 -6.49 -4.63 -18.72
CA ASP A 161 -6.87 -4.00 -17.47
C ASP A 161 -5.83 -4.25 -16.38
N ARG A 162 -5.21 -5.44 -16.37
CA ARG A 162 -4.11 -5.73 -15.45
C ARG A 162 -2.97 -4.74 -15.64
N ASP A 163 -2.59 -4.46 -16.87
CA ASP A 163 -1.53 -3.49 -17.17
C ASP A 163 -1.96 -2.04 -16.86
N SER A 164 -3.23 -1.70 -17.09
CA SER A 164 -3.77 -0.39 -16.71
C SER A 164 -3.75 -0.17 -15.20
N LYS A 165 -4.18 -1.15 -14.39
CA LYS A 165 -4.10 -1.07 -12.92
C LYS A 165 -2.66 -0.91 -12.43
N ARG A 166 -1.73 -1.69 -12.99
CA ARG A 166 -0.30 -1.60 -12.68
C ARG A 166 0.27 -0.22 -13.04
N LYS A 167 -0.08 0.33 -14.20
CA LYS A 167 0.34 1.68 -14.62
C LYS A 167 -0.21 2.76 -13.71
N PHE A 168 -1.51 2.69 -13.39
CA PHE A 168 -2.17 3.61 -12.48
C PHE A 168 -1.43 3.66 -11.14
N LEU A 169 -1.21 2.51 -10.51
CA LEU A 169 -0.48 2.42 -9.24
C LEU A 169 0.99 2.85 -9.38
N GLY A 170 1.63 2.44 -10.48
CA GLY A 170 3.01 2.79 -10.83
C GLY A 170 3.24 4.30 -10.90
N TYR A 171 2.27 5.08 -11.37
CA TYR A 171 2.40 6.54 -11.36
C TYR A 171 2.56 7.12 -9.95
N PHE A 172 1.76 6.67 -8.98
CA PHE A 172 1.88 7.14 -7.59
C PHE A 172 3.16 6.67 -6.91
N LEU A 173 3.64 5.47 -7.28
CA LEU A 173 4.92 4.93 -6.80
C LEU A 173 6.13 5.69 -7.36
N ALA A 174 6.09 6.11 -8.62
CA ALA A 174 7.22 6.76 -9.29
C ALA A 174 7.27 8.29 -9.12
N ASN A 175 6.12 8.96 -9.04
CA ASN A 175 6.05 10.42 -8.96
C ASN A 175 6.08 10.93 -7.53
N ASP A 176 6.56 12.16 -7.31
CA ASP A 176 6.44 12.80 -6.00
C ASP A 176 4.97 13.10 -5.68
N VAL A 177 4.50 12.48 -4.60
CA VAL A 177 3.14 12.62 -4.10
C VAL A 177 3.10 13.30 -2.75
N SER A 178 4.22 13.84 -2.24
CA SER A 178 4.33 14.45 -0.90
C SER A 178 3.30 15.54 -0.63
N HIS A 179 2.89 16.26 -1.67
CA HIS A 179 1.84 17.29 -1.59
C HIS A 179 0.44 16.74 -1.29
N LEU A 180 0.21 15.44 -1.55
CA LEU A 180 -1.03 14.73 -1.19
C LEU A 180 -1.05 14.32 0.28
N PHE A 181 0.07 14.50 0.99
CA PHE A 181 0.23 14.13 2.38
C PHE A 181 0.27 15.36 3.29
N GLN A 182 -0.34 15.24 4.46
CA GLN A 182 0.14 15.96 5.64
C GLN A 182 1.22 15.10 6.32
N ILE A 183 2.45 15.17 5.79
CA ILE A 183 3.59 14.31 6.19
C ILE A 183 3.88 14.35 7.68
N ASP A 184 3.62 15.48 8.33
CA ASP A 184 3.89 15.71 9.76
C ASP A 184 3.10 14.77 10.70
N LEU A 185 2.12 14.02 10.18
CA LEU A 185 1.27 13.10 10.94
C LEU A 185 1.64 11.60 10.79
N LEU A 186 2.54 11.22 9.87
CA LEU A 186 2.71 9.82 9.45
C LEU A 186 4.13 9.28 9.43
N LEU A 187 5.13 10.16 9.39
CA LEU A 187 6.54 9.78 9.41
C LEU A 187 7.15 10.29 10.71
N THR A 188 7.98 9.47 11.36
CA THR A 188 8.81 9.96 12.45
C THR A 188 9.83 10.97 11.90
N ARG A 189 10.40 11.79 12.78
CA ARG A 189 11.38 12.84 12.42
C ARG A 189 12.56 12.31 11.60
N ASP A 190 12.94 11.04 11.77
CA ASP A 190 14.09 10.42 11.12
C ASP A 190 13.77 9.76 9.77
N GLU A 191 12.50 9.45 9.51
CA GLU A 191 12.06 8.79 8.27
C GLU A 191 11.78 9.79 7.14
N TYR A 192 11.31 11.00 7.48
CA TYR A 192 11.03 12.04 6.49
C TYR A 192 12.26 12.44 5.66
N PRO A 193 13.45 12.67 6.22
CA PRO A 193 14.64 12.98 5.43
C PRO A 193 15.06 11.87 4.47
N LEU A 194 14.85 10.60 4.83
CA LEU A 194 15.16 9.46 3.97
C LEU A 194 14.22 9.40 2.77
N LEU A 195 12.92 9.58 3.01
CA LEU A 195 11.91 9.62 1.95
C LEU A 195 12.09 10.86 1.06
N ALA A 196 12.29 12.04 1.64
CA ALA A 196 12.49 13.29 0.91
C ALA A 196 13.72 13.24 -0.01
N ARG A 197 14.85 12.65 0.46
CA ARG A 197 16.06 12.46 -0.37
C ARG A 197 15.83 11.52 -1.55
N HIS A 198 14.95 10.54 -1.41
CA HIS A 198 14.62 9.61 -2.49
C HIS A 198 13.69 10.27 -3.52
N LEU A 199 12.67 11.02 -3.06
CA LEU A 199 11.73 11.74 -3.93
C LEU A 199 12.39 12.83 -4.76
N VAL A 200 13.39 13.53 -4.21
CA VAL A 200 14.20 14.52 -4.94
C VAL A 200 15.05 13.85 -6.03
N ARG A 201 15.51 12.61 -5.81
CA ARG A 201 16.33 11.86 -6.78
C ARG A 201 15.50 11.25 -7.93
N THR A 202 14.23 10.93 -7.68
CA THR A 202 13.33 10.38 -8.71
C THR A 202 12.65 11.46 -9.58
N GLY A 203 12.73 12.74 -9.18
CA GLY A 203 12.19 13.88 -9.93
C GLY A 203 13.08 14.42 -11.06
N THR A 204 14.23 13.80 -11.32
CA THR A 204 15.12 14.13 -12.44
C THR A 204 15.17 12.97 -13.42
N ASN A 205 14.14 12.83 -14.24
CA ASN A 205 14.17 12.18 -15.57
C ASN A 205 12.89 12.51 -16.33
#